data_AF-A0A7J4T8C6-F1
#
_entry.id   AF-A0A7J4T8C6-F1
#
_cell.length_a   1.000
_cell.length_b   1.000
_cell.length_c   1.000
_cell.angle_alpha   90.00
_cell.angle_beta   90.00
_cell.angle_gamma   90.00
#
_symmetry.space_group_name_H-M   'P 1'
#
loop_
_entity.id
_entity.type
_entity.pdbx_description
1 polymer ?
#
loop_
_entity_poly.entity_id
_entity_poly.type
_entity_poly.pdbx_seq_one_letter_code
_entity_poly.pdbx_strand_id
1 'polypeptide(L)'
;MRESQNRTRLKNSDEGLVAVIEFLTAFALFLIILTAFMSLAQLRLGSNDPKTDLIDKAATDALDRLTYGEGWFVPYTDGMRDADNGTANWEQFDVQTLSSGDFKPGILEENQISNSKISSLKNVTEQMMVQGLGLDFNMNLHLRINVVSSDQEDRVGLILFDGGTDRDSSSASSVASRSFTNDNETVQVTLEVHNGGRSLPTLRLNEVLPEPNGGMPEWIELENPSSFAVDLRGWSLSRSGSTGEDMHLFTNGSVQGDSLILLSGAPSLQTNGNASEIIHMGENGFLGVGEIDGLANSNGRLELLYAFEDDSSGQIMSIVVWTPISGLSAGGSMDYNATSGDWIVNEMPTPGDA
;
A
#
# COMPACT_ATOMS: atom_id res chain seq x y z
N MET A 1 -49.29 -79.92 -34.07
CA MET A 1 -49.07 -78.62 -34.75
C MET A 1 -49.09 -77.38 -33.84
N ARG A 2 -49.07 -77.48 -32.49
CA ARG A 2 -49.11 -76.30 -31.59
C ARG A 2 -47.81 -75.96 -30.84
N GLU A 3 -46.80 -76.84 -30.84
CA GLU A 3 -45.53 -76.57 -30.11
C GLU A 3 -44.50 -75.76 -30.90
N SER A 4 -44.59 -75.73 -32.23
CA SER A 4 -43.63 -75.01 -33.09
C SER A 4 -43.79 -73.49 -33.02
N GLN A 5 -45.02 -72.98 -32.92
CA GLN A 5 -45.28 -71.53 -32.87
C GLN A 5 -44.87 -70.85 -31.55
N ASN A 6 -44.78 -71.59 -30.44
CA ASN A 6 -44.43 -71.03 -29.13
C ASN A 6 -42.91 -70.81 -28.99
N ARG A 7 -42.07 -71.65 -29.61
CA ARG A 7 -40.61 -71.52 -29.57
C ARG A 7 -40.11 -70.32 -30.39
N THR A 8 -40.79 -69.96 -31.47
CA THR A 8 -40.42 -68.81 -32.32
C THR A 8 -40.78 -67.47 -31.66
N ARG A 9 -41.84 -67.42 -30.83
CA ARG A 9 -42.19 -66.21 -30.05
C ARG A 9 -41.23 -65.93 -28.89
N LEU A 10 -40.75 -66.98 -28.22
CA LEU A 10 -39.76 -66.87 -27.13
C LEU A 10 -38.37 -66.44 -27.63
N LYS A 11 -37.95 -66.90 -28.81
CA LYS A 11 -36.67 -66.51 -29.40
C LYS A 11 -36.59 -65.02 -29.74
N ASN A 12 -37.69 -64.45 -30.23
CA ASN A 12 -37.78 -63.01 -30.51
C ASN A 12 -37.90 -62.16 -29.24
N SER A 13 -38.41 -62.71 -28.12
CA SER A 13 -38.45 -61.98 -26.84
C SER A 13 -37.09 -61.94 -26.16
N ASP A 14 -36.28 -62.99 -26.29
CA ASP A 14 -34.92 -63.03 -25.72
C ASP A 14 -33.97 -62.08 -26.46
N GLU A 15 -34.10 -61.98 -27.79
CA GLU A 15 -33.30 -61.06 -28.61
C GLU A 15 -33.66 -59.59 -28.31
N GLY A 16 -34.95 -59.30 -28.10
CA GLY A 16 -35.41 -57.99 -27.64
C GLY A 16 -34.96 -57.66 -26.21
N LEU A 17 -34.95 -58.64 -25.30
CA LEU A 17 -34.47 -58.47 -23.93
C LEU A 17 -32.96 -58.20 -23.89
N VAL A 18 -32.18 -58.92 -24.69
CA VAL A 18 -30.73 -58.71 -24.83
C VAL A 18 -30.44 -57.30 -25.37
N ALA A 19 -31.16 -56.85 -26.40
CA ALA A 19 -31.00 -55.51 -26.94
C ALA A 19 -31.33 -54.41 -25.91
N VAL A 20 -32.36 -54.61 -25.08
CA VAL A 20 -32.72 -53.68 -24.00
C VAL A 20 -31.66 -53.66 -22.91
N ILE A 21 -31.07 -54.81 -22.56
CA ILE A 21 -29.99 -54.91 -21.57
C ILE A 21 -28.70 -54.28 -22.09
N GLU A 22 -28.33 -54.51 -23.36
CA GLU A 22 -27.17 -53.84 -23.99
C GLU A 22 -27.36 -52.33 -24.03
N PHE A 23 -28.56 -51.84 -24.37
CA PHE A 23 -28.85 -50.42 -24.35
C PHE A 23 -28.75 -49.83 -22.94
N LEU A 24 -29.35 -50.47 -21.93
CA LEU A 24 -29.31 -50.01 -20.55
C LEU A 24 -27.89 -50.03 -19.97
N THR A 25 -27.10 -51.05 -20.28
CA THR A 25 -25.71 -51.15 -19.82
C THR A 25 -24.81 -50.14 -20.52
N ALA A 26 -24.95 -49.96 -21.84
CA ALA A 26 -24.25 -48.91 -22.58
C ALA A 26 -24.64 -47.51 -22.11
N PHE A 27 -25.92 -47.27 -21.81
CA PHE A 27 -26.42 -46.01 -21.28
C PHE A 27 -25.90 -45.74 -19.86
N ALA A 28 -25.91 -46.76 -18.98
CA ALA A 28 -25.33 -46.64 -17.65
C ALA A 28 -23.83 -46.38 -17.71
N LEU A 29 -23.09 -47.08 -18.59
CA LEU A 29 -21.66 -46.85 -18.81
C LEU A 29 -21.41 -45.42 -19.34
N PHE A 30 -22.22 -44.96 -20.28
CA PHE A 30 -22.15 -43.59 -20.79
C PHE A 30 -22.39 -42.56 -19.69
N LEU A 31 -23.41 -42.76 -18.84
CA LEU A 31 -23.67 -41.88 -17.71
C LEU A 31 -22.49 -41.86 -16.73
N ILE A 32 -21.92 -43.02 -16.40
CA ILE A 32 -20.75 -43.12 -15.52
C ILE A 32 -19.57 -42.33 -16.12
N ILE A 33 -19.29 -42.53 -17.41
CA ILE A 33 -18.21 -41.81 -18.12
C ILE A 33 -18.50 -40.32 -18.15
N LEU A 34 -19.74 -39.89 -18.39
CA LEU A 34 -20.13 -38.49 -18.40
C LEU A 34 -19.94 -37.84 -17.02
N THR A 35 -20.37 -38.50 -15.95
CA THR A 35 -20.14 -38.01 -14.58
C THR A 35 -18.66 -37.95 -14.25
N ALA A 36 -17.87 -38.97 -14.60
CA ALA A 36 -16.43 -38.97 -14.36
C ALA A 36 -15.71 -37.86 -15.14
N PHE A 37 -16.13 -37.62 -16.39
CA PHE A 37 -15.61 -36.54 -17.21
C PHE A 37 -15.96 -35.16 -16.64
N MET A 38 -17.21 -34.94 -16.24
CA MET A 38 -17.63 -33.68 -15.63
C MET A 38 -16.91 -33.41 -14.30
N SER A 39 -16.73 -34.44 -13.46
CA SER A 39 -15.93 -34.31 -12.23
C SER A 39 -14.46 -34.02 -12.51
N LEU A 40 -13.86 -34.65 -13.53
CA LEU A 40 -12.48 -34.39 -13.92
C LEU A 40 -12.30 -33.00 -14.54
N ALA A 41 -13.29 -32.53 -15.32
CA ALA A 41 -13.30 -31.18 -15.88
C ALA A 41 -13.37 -30.12 -14.77
N GLN A 42 -14.23 -30.31 -13.77
CA GLN A 42 -14.28 -29.46 -12.58
C GLN A 42 -12.97 -29.46 -11.78
N LEU A 43 -12.29 -30.60 -11.69
CA LEU A 43 -10.98 -30.70 -11.03
C LEU A 43 -9.84 -30.02 -11.82
N ARG A 44 -9.93 -29.98 -13.15
CA ARG A 44 -8.90 -29.37 -14.01
C ARG A 44 -9.09 -27.88 -14.27
N LEU A 45 -10.34 -27.39 -14.28
CA LEU A 45 -10.66 -25.99 -14.53
C LEU A 45 -10.93 -25.18 -13.26
N GLY A 46 -10.99 -25.82 -12.08
CA GLY A 46 -11.30 -25.12 -10.83
C GLY A 46 -12.74 -24.58 -10.79
N SER A 47 -13.06 -23.80 -9.76
CA SER A 47 -14.27 -22.99 -9.75
C SER A 47 -14.06 -21.82 -10.73
N ASN A 48 -14.78 -21.82 -11.85
CA ASN A 48 -14.79 -20.71 -12.80
C ASN A 48 -15.53 -19.51 -12.19
N ASP A 49 -14.87 -18.79 -11.29
CA ASP A 49 -15.33 -17.51 -10.74
C ASP A 49 -14.52 -16.38 -11.41
N PRO A 50 -15.15 -15.61 -12.32
CA PRO A 50 -14.48 -14.56 -13.07
C PRO A 50 -13.75 -13.53 -12.19
N LYS A 51 -14.19 -13.31 -10.93
CA LYS A 51 -13.55 -12.34 -10.05
C LYS A 51 -12.22 -12.84 -9.51
N THR A 52 -12.16 -14.10 -9.08
CA THR A 52 -10.89 -14.70 -8.62
C THR A 52 -9.92 -14.89 -9.77
N ASP A 53 -10.40 -15.29 -10.95
CA ASP A 53 -9.55 -15.47 -12.14
C ASP A 53 -8.88 -14.15 -12.56
N LEU A 54 -9.58 -13.02 -12.42
CA LEU A 54 -9.03 -11.70 -12.69
C LEU A 54 -7.94 -11.32 -11.69
N ILE A 55 -8.13 -11.58 -10.39
CA ILE A 55 -7.13 -11.29 -9.35
C ILE A 55 -5.89 -12.18 -9.52
N ASP A 56 -6.07 -13.46 -9.85
CA ASP A 56 -4.97 -14.39 -10.12
C ASP A 56 -4.10 -13.95 -11.29
N LYS A 57 -4.77 -13.55 -12.38
CA LYS A 57 -4.08 -13.00 -13.54
C LYS A 57 -3.39 -11.67 -13.21
N ALA A 58 -4.07 -10.79 -12.47
CA ALA A 58 -3.53 -9.50 -12.08
C ALA A 58 -2.26 -9.63 -11.24
N ALA A 59 -2.23 -10.54 -10.25
CA ALA A 59 -1.03 -10.81 -9.45
C ALA A 59 0.14 -11.29 -10.29
N THR A 60 -0.11 -12.21 -11.23
CA THR A 60 0.93 -12.75 -12.12
C THR A 60 1.45 -11.67 -13.09
N ASP A 61 0.54 -10.98 -13.78
CA ASP A 61 0.90 -9.92 -14.74
C ASP A 61 1.62 -8.75 -14.05
N ALA A 62 1.20 -8.38 -12.84
CA ALA A 62 1.83 -7.33 -12.05
C ALA A 62 3.22 -7.73 -11.57
N LEU A 63 3.39 -8.94 -11.03
CA LEU A 63 4.72 -9.43 -10.66
C LEU A 63 5.63 -9.48 -11.87
N ASP A 64 5.14 -9.98 -13.00
CA ASP A 64 5.89 -10.01 -14.25
C ASP A 64 6.33 -8.60 -14.66
N ARG A 65 5.45 -7.60 -14.61
CA ARG A 65 5.79 -6.20 -14.93
C ARG A 65 6.83 -5.62 -13.98
N LEU A 66 6.66 -5.83 -12.67
CA LEU A 66 7.61 -5.38 -11.65
C LEU A 66 9.00 -5.98 -11.85
N THR A 67 9.04 -7.23 -12.29
CA THR A 67 10.25 -8.03 -12.41
C THR A 67 10.70 -8.25 -13.86
N TYR A 68 10.21 -7.44 -14.80
CA TYR A 68 10.57 -7.52 -16.22
C TYR A 68 11.82 -6.71 -16.55
N GLY A 69 12.07 -5.61 -15.84
CA GLY A 69 13.18 -4.70 -16.15
C GLY A 69 13.30 -3.56 -15.15
N GLU A 70 13.87 -2.45 -15.62
CA GLU A 70 14.36 -1.36 -14.77
C GLU A 70 13.32 -0.35 -14.32
N GLY A 71 12.09 -0.47 -14.84
CA GLY A 71 11.06 0.55 -14.67
C GLY A 71 11.31 1.75 -15.59
N TRP A 72 10.41 2.73 -15.51
CA TRP A 72 10.51 3.94 -16.31
C TRP A 72 9.71 5.07 -15.66
N PHE A 73 10.31 6.25 -15.57
CA PHE A 73 9.66 7.46 -15.12
C PHE A 73 9.65 8.50 -16.25
N VAL A 74 8.53 9.20 -16.42
CA VAL A 74 8.41 10.33 -17.35
C VAL A 74 7.85 11.54 -16.63
N PRO A 75 8.64 12.62 -16.45
CA PRO A 75 8.18 13.81 -15.75
C PRO A 75 7.14 14.57 -16.58
N TYR A 76 6.35 15.40 -15.90
CA TYR A 76 5.51 16.39 -16.57
C TYR A 76 6.15 17.77 -16.45
N THR A 77 6.21 18.49 -17.56
CA THR A 77 6.68 19.87 -17.64
C THR A 77 5.52 20.73 -18.12
N ASP A 78 5.14 21.74 -17.34
CA ASP A 78 3.97 22.61 -17.61
C ASP A 78 2.65 21.83 -17.86
N GLY A 79 2.47 20.73 -17.12
CA GLY A 79 1.28 19.87 -17.23
C GLY A 79 1.24 19.00 -18.50
N MET A 80 2.31 18.99 -19.28
CA MET A 80 2.47 18.11 -20.44
C MET A 80 3.51 17.04 -20.18
N ARG A 81 3.22 15.83 -20.65
CA ARG A 81 4.13 14.69 -20.55
C ARG A 81 5.42 14.93 -21.33
N ASP A 82 6.55 14.95 -20.65
CA ASP A 82 7.87 15.21 -21.23
C ASP A 82 8.61 13.90 -21.52
N ALA A 83 8.26 13.29 -22.65
CA ALA A 83 8.79 11.99 -23.06
C ALA A 83 10.31 11.98 -23.29
N ASP A 84 10.91 13.13 -23.63
CA ASP A 84 12.33 13.24 -23.96
C ASP A 84 13.22 13.13 -22.72
N ASN A 85 12.68 13.53 -21.55
CA ASN A 85 13.33 13.39 -20.25
C ASN A 85 12.94 12.12 -19.49
N GLY A 86 12.29 11.17 -20.17
CA GLY A 86 11.98 9.86 -19.59
C GLY A 86 13.25 9.06 -19.30
N THR A 87 13.29 8.36 -18.16
CA THR A 87 14.47 7.61 -17.74
C THR A 87 14.14 6.34 -16.95
N ALA A 88 15.03 5.34 -17.05
CA ALA A 88 15.02 4.14 -16.22
C ALA A 88 15.64 4.39 -14.83
N ASN A 89 16.39 5.47 -14.65
CA ASN A 89 17.07 5.82 -13.38
C ASN A 89 16.13 6.53 -12.42
N TRP A 90 14.91 6.01 -12.27
CA TRP A 90 13.86 6.64 -11.48
C TRP A 90 14.18 6.64 -9.98
N GLU A 91 15.05 5.74 -9.53
CA GLU A 91 15.47 5.60 -8.14
C GLU A 91 16.27 6.80 -7.60
N GLN A 92 16.69 7.71 -8.49
CA GLN A 92 17.40 8.93 -8.16
C GLN A 92 16.48 10.10 -7.79
N PHE A 93 15.17 9.96 -8.00
CA PHE A 93 14.20 11.02 -7.74
C PHE A 93 13.54 10.85 -6.37
N ASP A 94 13.24 12.00 -5.76
CA ASP A 94 12.45 12.08 -4.54
C ASP A 94 10.96 11.82 -4.80
N VAL A 95 10.20 11.69 -3.72
CA VAL A 95 8.75 11.42 -3.77
C VAL A 95 7.99 12.55 -4.50
N GLN A 96 8.40 13.81 -4.33
CA GLN A 96 7.74 14.96 -4.97
C GLN A 96 7.90 14.89 -6.49
N THR A 97 9.10 14.60 -6.98
CA THR A 97 9.38 14.49 -8.40
C THR A 97 8.66 13.28 -9.00
N LEU A 98 8.75 12.11 -8.38
CA LEU A 98 8.11 10.90 -8.89
C LEU A 98 6.58 11.03 -8.95
N SER A 99 5.95 11.66 -7.95
CA SER A 99 4.50 11.89 -7.92
C SER A 99 4.00 12.89 -8.98
N SER A 100 4.92 13.64 -9.61
CA SER A 100 4.60 14.66 -10.63
C SER A 100 4.61 14.14 -12.08
N GLY A 101 4.75 12.83 -12.30
CA GLY A 101 4.83 12.26 -13.65
C GLY A 101 4.25 10.86 -13.78
N ASP A 102 4.44 10.26 -14.97
CA ASP A 102 4.04 8.87 -15.23
C ASP A 102 5.12 7.93 -14.70
N PHE A 103 4.73 6.99 -13.84
CA PHE A 103 5.63 6.00 -13.26
C PHE A 103 5.25 4.58 -13.63
N LYS A 104 6.23 3.81 -14.10
CA LYS A 104 6.14 2.36 -14.25
C LYS A 104 7.22 1.71 -13.38
N PRO A 105 6.84 0.93 -12.36
CA PRO A 105 7.81 0.28 -11.49
C PRO A 105 8.60 -0.80 -12.21
N GLY A 106 9.84 -0.97 -11.77
CA GLY A 106 10.69 -2.10 -12.12
C GLY A 106 11.90 -2.13 -11.21
N ILE A 107 12.24 -3.30 -10.69
CA ILE A 107 13.25 -3.45 -9.62
C ILE A 107 14.56 -4.09 -10.09
N LEU A 108 14.70 -4.29 -11.40
CA LEU A 108 15.90 -4.86 -11.98
C LEU A 108 16.85 -3.77 -12.50
N GLU A 109 18.12 -4.11 -12.66
CA GLU A 109 19.13 -3.33 -13.36
C GLU A 109 20.07 -4.34 -14.03
N GLU A 110 20.30 -4.22 -15.33
CA GLU A 110 21.10 -5.21 -16.09
C GLU A 110 20.64 -6.68 -15.91
N ASN A 111 19.32 -6.91 -15.74
CA ASN A 111 18.67 -8.21 -15.43
C ASN A 111 18.98 -8.80 -14.05
N GLN A 112 19.56 -8.04 -13.13
CA GLN A 112 19.75 -8.42 -11.73
C GLN A 112 18.86 -7.59 -10.81
N ILE A 113 18.55 -8.11 -9.62
CA ILE A 113 17.85 -7.32 -8.61
C ILE A 113 18.73 -6.13 -8.19
N SER A 114 18.15 -4.93 -8.21
CA SER A 114 18.83 -3.69 -7.83
C SER A 114 18.39 -3.23 -6.44
N ASN A 115 19.33 -3.20 -5.50
CA ASN A 115 19.07 -2.76 -4.12
C ASN A 115 18.69 -1.27 -4.06
N SER A 116 19.26 -0.43 -4.93
CA SER A 116 18.91 1.01 -5.00
C SER A 116 17.44 1.19 -5.39
N LYS A 117 16.99 0.49 -6.44
CA LYS A 117 15.59 0.51 -6.87
C LYS A 117 14.66 -0.02 -5.78
N ILE A 118 15.00 -1.12 -5.11
CA ILE A 118 14.20 -1.62 -3.99
C ILE A 118 14.12 -0.60 -2.85
N SER A 119 15.23 0.02 -2.45
CA SER A 119 15.22 1.04 -1.39
C SER A 119 14.42 2.28 -1.78
N SER A 120 14.42 2.66 -3.06
CA SER A 120 13.68 3.82 -3.56
C SER A 120 12.19 3.56 -3.76
N LEU A 121 11.69 2.32 -3.58
CA LEU A 121 10.25 2.06 -3.51
C LEU A 121 9.56 2.85 -2.40
N LYS A 122 10.31 3.28 -1.38
CA LYS A 122 9.81 4.19 -0.34
C LYS A 122 9.39 5.56 -0.88
N ASN A 123 9.90 5.98 -2.04
CA ASN A 123 9.49 7.22 -2.70
C ASN A 123 8.28 7.03 -3.64
N VAL A 124 7.69 5.84 -3.69
CA VAL A 124 6.59 5.51 -4.58
C VAL A 124 5.32 5.34 -3.76
N THR A 125 4.22 5.96 -4.17
CA THR A 125 2.93 5.75 -3.50
C THR A 125 2.32 4.41 -3.91
N GLU A 126 1.49 3.80 -3.06
CA GLU A 126 0.77 2.58 -3.42
C GLU A 126 -0.06 2.78 -4.70
N GLN A 127 -0.67 3.95 -4.87
CA GLN A 127 -1.43 4.29 -6.06
C GLN A 127 -0.56 4.27 -7.34
N MET A 128 0.65 4.84 -7.28
CA MET A 128 1.59 4.78 -8.40
C MET A 128 2.00 3.34 -8.71
N MET A 129 2.18 2.50 -7.70
CA MET A 129 2.45 1.07 -7.89
C MET A 129 1.26 0.35 -8.55
N VAL A 130 0.05 0.52 -8.04
CA VAL A 130 -1.18 -0.08 -8.59
C VAL A 130 -1.35 0.32 -10.06
N GLN A 131 -1.24 1.61 -10.37
CA GLN A 131 -1.39 2.13 -11.73
C GLN A 131 -0.25 1.68 -12.65
N GLY A 132 1.00 1.78 -12.20
CA GLY A 132 2.18 1.43 -12.98
C GLY A 132 2.29 -0.08 -13.27
N LEU A 133 1.80 -0.91 -12.35
CA LEU A 133 1.64 -2.35 -12.56
C LEU A 133 0.39 -2.69 -13.38
N GLY A 134 -0.47 -1.69 -13.65
CA GLY A 134 -1.71 -1.80 -14.41
C GLY A 134 -2.71 -2.77 -13.78
N LEU A 135 -2.82 -2.69 -12.46
CA LEU A 135 -3.92 -3.26 -11.68
C LEU A 135 -5.16 -2.36 -11.81
N ASP A 136 -6.34 -2.95 -11.65
CA ASP A 136 -7.60 -2.18 -11.63
C ASP A 136 -7.65 -1.28 -10.38
N PHE A 137 -8.33 -0.14 -10.47
CA PHE A 137 -8.42 0.86 -9.40
C PHE A 137 -9.09 0.37 -8.10
N ASN A 138 -9.77 -0.77 -8.15
CA ASN A 138 -10.43 -1.41 -7.01
C ASN A 138 -9.59 -2.56 -6.42
N MET A 139 -8.40 -2.82 -6.97
CA MET A 139 -7.44 -3.78 -6.47
C MET A 139 -6.40 -3.05 -5.64
N ASN A 140 -5.94 -3.77 -4.63
CA ASN A 140 -4.91 -3.38 -3.71
C ASN A 140 -3.76 -4.38 -3.79
N LEU A 141 -2.60 -3.99 -3.29
CA LEU A 141 -1.44 -4.85 -3.27
C LEU A 141 -0.70 -4.80 -1.95
N HIS A 142 0.00 -5.89 -1.67
CA HIS A 142 1.02 -5.97 -0.65
C HIS A 142 2.28 -6.58 -1.27
N LEU A 143 3.39 -5.86 -1.21
CA LEU A 143 4.67 -6.23 -1.79
C LEU A 143 5.67 -6.51 -0.68
N ARG A 144 6.19 -7.74 -0.66
CA ARG A 144 7.28 -8.15 0.20
C ARG A 144 8.49 -8.57 -0.62
N ILE A 145 9.65 -8.00 -0.30
CA ILE A 145 10.94 -8.36 -0.87
C ILE A 145 11.88 -8.70 0.28
N ASN A 146 12.39 -9.93 0.30
CA ASN A 146 13.25 -10.39 1.38
C ASN A 146 14.35 -11.34 0.89
N VAL A 147 15.43 -11.40 1.65
CA VAL A 147 16.52 -12.35 1.42
C VAL A 147 16.15 -13.70 2.02
N VAL A 148 16.16 -14.75 1.21
CA VAL A 148 15.78 -16.12 1.62
C VAL A 148 17.00 -17.01 1.84
N SER A 149 18.09 -16.78 1.11
CA SER A 149 19.39 -17.40 1.39
C SER A 149 20.51 -16.40 1.12
N SER A 150 21.58 -16.47 1.90
CA SER A 150 22.79 -15.67 1.71
C SER A 150 23.96 -16.40 2.36
N ASP A 151 25.17 -16.22 1.83
CA ASP A 151 26.41 -16.66 2.50
C ASP A 151 26.70 -15.84 3.77
N GLN A 152 26.06 -14.68 3.92
CA GLN A 152 26.10 -13.84 5.11
C GLN A 152 24.91 -14.16 6.01
N GLU A 153 25.16 -14.76 7.18
CA GLU A 153 24.10 -15.22 8.09
C GLU A 153 23.18 -14.08 8.57
N ASP A 154 23.72 -12.87 8.73
CA ASP A 154 22.98 -11.67 9.15
C ASP A 154 22.01 -11.15 8.08
N ARG A 155 22.22 -11.54 6.81
CA ARG A 155 21.31 -11.18 5.72
C ARG A 155 20.16 -12.16 5.55
N VAL A 156 20.25 -13.39 6.04
CA VAL A 156 19.17 -14.38 5.87
C VAL A 156 17.92 -13.92 6.62
N GLY A 157 16.81 -13.77 5.90
CA GLY A 157 15.54 -13.27 6.44
C GLY A 157 15.43 -11.74 6.46
N LEU A 158 16.44 -10.99 6.02
CA LEU A 158 16.38 -9.54 5.92
C LEU A 158 15.25 -9.12 4.98
N ILE A 159 14.35 -8.26 5.49
CA ILE A 159 13.31 -7.61 4.71
C ILE A 159 13.95 -6.40 4.02
N LEU A 160 13.95 -6.41 2.69
CA LEU A 160 14.44 -5.30 1.87
C LEU A 160 13.33 -4.28 1.59
N PHE A 161 12.07 -4.75 1.52
CA PHE A 161 10.88 -3.92 1.39
C PHE A 161 9.65 -4.72 1.86
N ASP A 162 8.74 -4.08 2.59
CA ASP A 162 7.45 -4.67 2.99
C ASP A 162 6.40 -3.57 3.07
N GLY A 163 5.55 -3.45 2.06
CA GLY A 163 4.63 -2.32 1.97
C GLY A 163 3.40 -2.64 1.15
N GLY A 164 2.34 -1.88 1.41
CA GLY A 164 1.04 -2.05 0.78
C GLY A 164 -0.05 -2.22 1.82
N THR A 165 -1.25 -2.51 1.36
CA THR A 165 -2.42 -2.64 2.24
C THR A 165 -2.57 -4.05 2.75
N ASP A 166 -3.04 -4.17 3.99
CA ASP A 166 -3.30 -5.47 4.60
C ASP A 166 -4.57 -6.11 4.04
N ARG A 167 -4.60 -7.43 4.16
CA ARG A 167 -5.67 -8.28 3.63
C ARG A 167 -6.99 -8.19 4.41
N ASP A 168 -7.01 -7.55 5.59
CA ASP A 168 -8.04 -7.72 6.63
C ASP A 168 -9.50 -7.60 6.17
N SER A 169 -9.80 -6.75 5.18
CA SER A 169 -11.15 -6.55 4.63
C SER A 169 -11.39 -7.22 3.27
N SER A 170 -10.44 -8.00 2.75
CA SER A 170 -10.56 -8.64 1.43
C SER A 170 -11.43 -9.89 1.44
N SER A 171 -12.19 -10.07 0.34
CA SER A 171 -12.94 -11.30 0.09
C SER A 171 -12.19 -12.27 -0.82
N ALA A 172 -11.21 -11.78 -1.58
CA ALA A 172 -10.39 -12.54 -2.51
C ALA A 172 -8.98 -11.93 -2.61
N SER A 173 -7.98 -12.80 -2.73
CA SER A 173 -6.58 -12.45 -2.86
C SER A 173 -5.87 -13.47 -3.74
N SER A 174 -4.80 -13.05 -4.40
CA SER A 174 -3.87 -13.93 -5.10
C SER A 174 -2.45 -13.49 -4.85
N VAL A 175 -1.53 -14.46 -4.82
CA VAL A 175 -0.12 -14.23 -4.53
C VAL A 175 0.71 -14.79 -5.66
N ALA A 176 1.58 -13.95 -6.22
CA ALA A 176 2.61 -14.36 -7.14
C ALA A 176 3.97 -14.14 -6.46
N SER A 177 4.95 -15.01 -6.74
CA SER A 177 6.32 -14.81 -6.27
C SER A 177 7.35 -15.21 -7.31
N ARG A 178 8.51 -14.55 -7.25
CA ARG A 178 9.68 -14.81 -8.11
C ARG A 178 10.94 -14.72 -7.25
N SER A 179 11.88 -15.63 -7.49
CA SER A 179 13.17 -15.62 -6.82
C SER A 179 14.28 -15.26 -7.78
N PHE A 180 15.22 -14.45 -7.30
CA PHE A 180 16.41 -14.04 -8.01
C PHE A 180 17.62 -14.51 -7.24
N THR A 181 18.54 -15.17 -7.92
CA THR A 181 19.82 -15.57 -7.32
C THR A 181 20.92 -14.73 -7.93
N ASN A 182 21.53 -13.87 -7.12
CA ASN A 182 22.72 -13.11 -7.46
C ASN A 182 23.89 -13.76 -6.71
N ASP A 183 24.70 -14.55 -7.42
CA ASP A 183 25.87 -15.31 -6.97
C ASP A 183 25.70 -16.05 -5.62
N ASN A 184 25.72 -15.31 -4.51
CA ASN A 184 25.73 -15.84 -3.14
C ASN A 184 24.45 -15.50 -2.35
N GLU A 185 23.47 -14.83 -2.97
CA GLU A 185 22.24 -14.41 -2.32
C GLU A 185 21.01 -14.73 -3.16
N THR A 186 19.96 -15.27 -2.54
CA THR A 186 18.65 -15.44 -3.15
C THR A 186 17.64 -14.47 -2.53
N VAL A 187 17.12 -13.57 -3.35
CA VAL A 187 16.06 -12.62 -3.00
C VAL A 187 14.73 -13.16 -3.51
N GLN A 188 13.69 -13.14 -2.68
CA GLN A 188 12.32 -13.46 -3.07
C GLN A 188 11.50 -12.18 -3.14
N VAL A 189 10.80 -12.01 -4.25
CA VAL A 189 9.81 -10.96 -4.48
C VAL A 189 8.45 -11.63 -4.44
N THR A 190 7.62 -11.22 -3.49
CA THR A 190 6.26 -11.73 -3.29
C THR A 190 5.29 -10.57 -3.43
N LEU A 191 4.37 -10.68 -4.38
CA LEU A 191 3.32 -9.71 -4.61
C LEU A 191 1.98 -10.38 -4.34
N GLU A 192 1.28 -9.88 -3.35
CA GLU A 192 -0.13 -10.17 -3.12
C GLU A 192 -0.98 -9.09 -3.79
N VAL A 193 -2.03 -9.50 -4.48
CA VAL A 193 -3.08 -8.61 -5.01
C VAL A 193 -4.40 -9.06 -4.44
N HIS A 194 -5.20 -8.12 -3.94
CA HIS A 194 -6.47 -8.43 -3.28
C HIS A 194 -7.50 -7.34 -3.55
N ASN A 195 -8.76 -7.65 -3.24
CA ASN A 195 -9.87 -6.72 -3.36
C ASN A 195 -10.28 -6.13 -1.99
N GLY A 196 -9.28 -5.85 -1.14
CA GLY A 196 -9.45 -5.38 0.24
C GLY A 196 -10.27 -4.11 0.42
N GLY A 197 -10.50 -3.37 -0.66
CA GLY A 197 -11.18 -2.09 -0.58
C GLY A 197 -10.25 -1.02 -0.03
N ARG A 198 -10.78 0.21 0.03
CA ARG A 198 -10.02 1.42 0.33
C ARG A 198 -9.59 1.42 1.81
N SER A 199 -8.37 0.96 2.09
CA SER A 199 -7.75 1.19 3.39
C SER A 199 -7.48 2.68 3.56
N LEU A 200 -7.61 3.17 4.79
CA LEU A 200 -7.16 4.52 5.12
C LEU A 200 -5.62 4.54 4.99
N PRO A 201 -5.05 5.57 4.34
CA PRO A 201 -3.61 5.75 4.33
C PRO A 201 -3.09 5.99 5.75
N THR A 202 -1.89 5.50 6.04
CA THR A 202 -1.28 5.59 7.36
C THR A 202 -0.36 6.81 7.44
N LEU A 203 -0.82 7.86 8.11
CA LEU A 203 -0.01 9.00 8.53
C LEU A 203 -0.45 9.35 9.95
N ARG A 204 0.50 9.65 10.84
CA ARG A 204 0.20 9.98 12.25
C ARG A 204 0.96 11.23 12.69
N LEU A 205 0.39 11.95 13.65
CA LEU A 205 1.15 12.92 14.43
C LEU A 205 2.20 12.17 15.25
N ASN A 206 3.45 12.64 15.20
CA ASN A 206 4.56 12.08 15.98
C ASN A 206 4.91 12.99 17.17
N GLU A 207 5.20 14.26 16.90
CA GLU A 207 5.63 15.19 17.94
C GLU A 207 5.10 16.60 17.65
N VAL A 208 4.77 17.37 18.69
CA VAL A 208 4.23 18.73 18.55
C VAL A 208 4.86 19.65 19.58
N LEU A 209 5.53 20.70 19.12
CA LEU A 209 6.12 21.74 19.97
C LEU A 209 5.37 23.08 19.77
N PRO A 210 4.41 23.41 20.66
CA PRO A 210 3.57 24.59 20.50
C PRO A 210 4.19 25.89 21.03
N GLU A 211 5.12 25.85 21.98
CA GLU A 211 5.75 27.06 22.54
C GLU A 211 7.28 26.91 22.57
N PRO A 212 7.99 27.12 21.45
CA PRO A 212 9.44 27.06 21.41
C PRO A 212 10.10 28.18 22.23
N ASN A 213 11.25 27.87 22.84
CA ASN A 213 12.02 28.87 23.58
C ASN A 213 12.70 29.89 22.66
N GLY A 214 12.80 31.14 23.13
CA GLY A 214 13.61 32.17 22.50
C GLY A 214 13.07 32.67 21.15
N GLY A 215 11.76 32.55 20.91
CA GLY A 215 11.11 32.99 19.68
C GLY A 215 11.41 32.10 18.47
N MET A 216 11.87 30.87 18.71
CA MET A 216 12.02 29.86 17.67
C MET A 216 10.65 29.49 17.07
N PRO A 217 10.61 28.98 15.82
CA PRO A 217 9.36 28.60 15.17
C PRO A 217 8.68 27.39 15.82
N GLU A 218 7.36 27.43 15.88
CA GLU A 218 6.53 26.27 16.23
C GLU A 218 6.71 25.18 15.18
N TRP A 219 6.53 23.92 15.58
CA TRP A 219 6.56 22.83 14.63
C TRP A 219 5.70 21.64 15.05
N ILE A 220 5.31 20.89 14.03
CA ILE A 220 4.57 19.63 14.12
C ILE A 220 5.35 18.61 13.29
N GLU A 221 5.50 17.41 13.83
CA GLU A 221 6.09 16.29 13.13
C GLU A 221 5.00 15.26 12.79
N LEU A 222 5.02 14.81 11.53
CA LEU A 222 4.20 13.71 11.05
C LEU A 222 5.10 12.54 10.71
N GLU A 223 4.64 11.33 11.00
CA GLU A 223 5.31 10.09 10.62
C GLU A 223 4.47 9.31 9.62
N ASN A 224 5.12 8.85 8.56
CA ASN A 224 4.59 7.80 7.69
C ASN A 224 5.21 6.45 8.09
N PRO A 225 4.48 5.61 8.85
CA PRO A 225 4.98 4.31 9.28
C PRO A 225 4.89 3.23 8.18
N SER A 226 4.30 3.55 7.01
CA SER A 226 4.24 2.59 5.90
C SER A 226 5.48 2.70 5.04
N SER A 227 5.91 1.59 4.45
CA SER A 227 7.06 1.59 3.54
C SER A 227 6.76 2.18 2.16
N PHE A 228 5.49 2.43 1.80
CA PHE A 228 5.16 3.22 0.61
C PHE A 228 5.01 4.70 0.97
N ALA A 229 5.19 5.55 -0.03
CA ALA A 229 4.88 6.96 0.13
C ALA A 229 3.38 7.21 0.29
N VAL A 230 3.03 8.26 1.02
CA VAL A 230 1.65 8.72 1.23
C VAL A 230 1.45 10.06 0.53
N ASP A 231 0.39 10.17 -0.27
CA ASP A 231 -0.02 11.46 -0.84
C ASP A 231 -0.75 12.28 0.23
N LEU A 232 -0.41 13.56 0.35
CA LEU A 232 -1.02 14.49 1.31
C LEU A 232 -2.38 15.01 0.86
N ARG A 233 -2.80 14.79 -0.40
CA ARG A 233 -4.15 15.14 -0.84
C ARG A 233 -5.21 14.45 0.00
N GLY A 234 -6.15 15.24 0.52
CA GLY A 234 -7.22 14.78 1.42
C GLY A 234 -6.84 14.80 2.90
N TRP A 235 -5.56 14.98 3.25
CA TRP A 235 -5.14 15.22 4.62
C TRP A 235 -5.37 16.68 5.03
N SER A 236 -5.74 16.89 6.29
CA SER A 236 -5.84 18.22 6.87
C SER A 236 -5.39 18.24 8.32
N LEU A 237 -4.97 19.42 8.77
CA LEU A 237 -4.70 19.70 10.18
C LEU A 237 -5.73 20.68 10.69
N SER A 238 -6.24 20.42 11.89
CA SER A 238 -7.16 21.30 12.61
C SER A 238 -6.54 21.62 13.96
N ARG A 239 -6.35 22.90 14.26
CA ARG A 239 -5.92 23.37 15.58
C ARG A 239 -7.05 24.12 16.27
N SER A 240 -7.13 23.96 17.58
CA SER A 240 -8.06 24.69 18.44
C SER A 240 -7.41 24.98 19.80
N GLY A 241 -7.73 26.11 20.41
CA GLY A 241 -7.20 26.48 21.73
C GLY A 241 -7.34 27.97 22.03
N SER A 242 -6.50 28.47 22.94
CA SER A 242 -6.49 29.89 23.32
C SER A 242 -6.12 30.85 22.18
N THR A 243 -5.46 30.35 21.13
CA THR A 243 -5.09 31.11 19.91
C THR A 243 -6.16 31.04 18.82
N GLY A 244 -7.33 30.47 19.11
CA GLY A 244 -8.45 30.35 18.17
C GLY A 244 -8.55 28.96 17.54
N GLU A 245 -9.30 28.89 16.44
CA GLU A 245 -9.51 27.67 15.64
C GLU A 245 -9.07 27.95 14.19
N ASP A 246 -8.38 27.00 13.58
CA ASP A 246 -7.92 27.09 12.19
C ASP A 246 -7.77 25.69 11.59
N MET A 247 -7.90 25.59 10.26
CA MET A 247 -7.77 24.34 9.53
C MET A 247 -6.94 24.55 8.26
N HIS A 248 -5.92 23.71 8.10
CA HIS A 248 -5.11 23.65 6.89
C HIS A 248 -5.41 22.37 6.12
N LEU A 249 -5.85 22.49 4.86
CA LEU A 249 -6.02 21.37 3.94
C LEU A 249 -4.80 21.27 3.03
N PHE A 250 -4.15 20.11 3.02
CA PHE A 250 -3.09 19.81 2.07
C PHE A 250 -3.70 19.53 0.69
N THR A 251 -3.26 20.29 -0.31
CA THR A 251 -3.77 20.18 -1.70
C THR A 251 -2.79 19.50 -2.64
N ASN A 252 -1.55 19.30 -2.19
CA ASN A 252 -0.47 18.62 -2.89
C ASN A 252 0.57 18.15 -1.87
N GLY A 253 1.61 17.49 -2.37
CA GLY A 253 2.73 16.98 -1.59
C GLY A 253 2.61 15.49 -1.35
N SER A 254 3.75 14.83 -1.23
CA SER A 254 3.83 13.42 -0.83
C SER A 254 4.85 13.23 0.27
N VAL A 255 4.69 12.16 1.04
CA VAL A 255 5.54 11.78 2.17
C VAL A 255 6.24 10.48 1.81
N GLN A 256 7.56 10.43 1.93
CA GLN A 256 8.30 9.18 1.75
C GLN A 256 7.84 8.10 2.75
N GLY A 257 7.95 6.83 2.39
CA GLY A 257 7.74 5.70 3.29
C GLY A 257 8.82 5.57 4.36
N ASP A 258 8.42 5.11 5.55
CA ASP A 258 9.26 4.98 6.74
C ASP A 258 10.03 6.28 7.07
N SER A 259 9.35 7.43 7.02
CA SER A 259 9.98 8.74 7.19
C SER A 259 9.17 9.71 8.05
N LEU A 260 9.85 10.78 8.47
CA LEU A 260 9.27 11.92 9.17
C LEU A 260 9.13 13.12 8.23
N ILE A 261 8.06 13.89 8.43
CA ILE A 261 7.88 15.22 7.86
C ILE A 261 7.84 16.24 8.96
N LEU A 262 8.53 17.35 8.72
CA LEU A 262 8.56 18.48 9.62
C LEU A 262 7.74 19.64 9.05
N LEU A 263 6.66 19.98 9.74
CA LEU A 263 5.87 21.17 9.50
C LEU A 263 6.41 22.28 10.41
N SER A 264 6.92 23.36 9.83
CA SER A 264 7.59 24.42 10.61
C SER A 264 6.99 25.80 10.35
N GLY A 265 6.88 26.61 11.41
CA GLY A 265 6.53 28.02 11.32
C GLY A 265 7.59 28.88 10.61
N ALA A 266 8.86 28.48 10.63
CA ALA A 266 9.94 29.14 9.88
C ALA A 266 11.14 28.19 9.71
N PRO A 267 11.17 27.31 8.69
CA PRO A 267 12.21 26.29 8.49
C PRO A 267 13.64 26.84 8.46
N SER A 268 13.81 28.10 8.06
CA SER A 268 15.12 28.78 7.98
C SER A 268 15.70 29.16 9.34
N LEU A 269 14.91 29.11 10.41
CA LEU A 269 15.30 29.48 11.78
C LEU A 269 15.46 28.28 12.72
N GLN A 270 15.14 27.06 12.28
CA GLN A 270 15.25 25.85 13.09
C GLN A 270 16.13 24.79 12.42
N THR A 271 16.58 23.82 13.21
CA THR A 271 17.14 22.57 12.70
C THR A 271 16.00 21.68 12.20
N ASN A 272 16.27 20.85 11.20
CA ASN A 272 15.26 19.98 10.57
C ASN A 272 15.60 18.48 10.67
N GLY A 273 16.62 18.13 11.44
CA GLY A 273 17.00 16.74 11.72
C GLY A 273 17.15 15.89 10.46
N ASN A 274 16.58 14.69 10.52
CA ASN A 274 16.48 13.70 9.45
C ASN A 274 15.09 13.70 8.76
N ALA A 275 14.29 14.77 8.90
CA ALA A 275 13.01 14.87 8.21
C ALA A 275 13.22 14.74 6.69
N SER A 276 12.46 13.86 6.04
CA SER A 276 12.55 13.65 4.59
C SER A 276 12.01 14.85 3.83
N GLU A 277 10.99 15.51 4.39
CA GLU A 277 10.31 16.66 3.79
C GLU A 277 10.08 17.73 4.85
N ILE A 278 10.13 19.00 4.42
CA ILE A 278 9.88 20.15 5.29
C ILE A 278 8.83 21.04 4.65
N ILE A 279 7.74 21.31 5.37
CA ILE A 279 6.65 22.16 4.90
C ILE A 279 6.61 23.45 5.72
N HIS A 280 6.69 24.59 5.02
CA HIS A 280 6.64 25.91 5.65
C HIS A 280 5.19 26.31 5.94
N MET A 281 4.77 26.17 7.20
CA MET A 281 3.40 26.43 7.64
C MET A 281 3.20 27.84 8.22
N GLY A 282 4.29 28.61 8.39
CA GLY A 282 4.21 30.02 8.79
C GLY A 282 3.70 30.95 7.69
N GLU A 283 3.96 30.64 6.41
CA GLU A 283 3.44 31.41 5.27
C GLU A 283 1.91 31.42 5.21
N ASN A 284 1.30 30.34 5.70
CA ASN A 284 -0.15 30.17 5.73
C ASN A 284 -0.76 30.62 7.06
N GLY A 285 0.05 31.06 8.03
CA GLY A 285 -0.38 31.49 9.37
C GLY A 285 -0.86 30.36 10.27
N PHE A 286 -0.65 29.09 9.89
CA PHE A 286 -1.08 27.94 10.69
C PHE A 286 -0.14 27.72 11.89
N LEU A 287 1.17 27.87 11.67
CA LEU A 287 2.21 27.81 12.70
C LEU A 287 2.88 29.16 12.94
N GLY A 288 3.26 29.38 14.19
CA GLY A 288 3.84 30.61 14.71
C GLY A 288 5.37 30.69 14.66
N VAL A 289 5.87 31.91 14.83
CA VAL A 289 7.30 32.22 15.04
C VAL A 289 7.44 33.54 15.81
N GLY A 290 8.41 33.60 16.72
CA GLY A 290 8.65 34.79 17.54
C GLY A 290 7.52 35.04 18.53
N GLU A 291 6.83 36.17 18.38
CA GLU A 291 5.70 36.59 19.25
C GLU A 291 4.33 36.22 18.67
N ILE A 292 4.31 35.57 17.50
CA ILE A 292 3.09 35.13 16.84
C ILE A 292 2.92 33.65 17.14
N ASP A 293 1.90 33.32 17.93
CA ASP A 293 1.53 31.94 18.24
C ASP A 293 0.46 31.45 17.24
N GLY A 294 0.73 30.33 16.60
CA GLY A 294 -0.25 29.57 15.83
C GLY A 294 -0.93 28.55 16.74
N LEU A 295 -0.14 27.66 17.34
CA LEU A 295 -0.60 26.70 18.33
C LEU A 295 -0.85 27.39 19.69
N ALA A 296 -1.72 26.82 20.50
CA ALA A 296 -1.99 27.37 21.83
C ALA A 296 -0.92 26.90 22.82
N ASN A 297 -0.28 27.79 23.58
CA ASN A 297 0.88 27.43 24.40
C ASN A 297 0.56 26.42 25.53
N SER A 298 -0.56 26.59 26.24
CA SER A 298 -0.87 25.83 27.47
C SER A 298 -2.19 25.06 27.45
N ASN A 299 -3.04 25.28 26.46
CA ASN A 299 -4.33 24.61 26.33
C ASN A 299 -4.72 24.53 24.87
N GLY A 300 -4.22 23.50 24.19
CA GLY A 300 -4.37 23.32 22.77
C GLY A 300 -4.74 21.90 22.40
N ARG A 301 -5.28 21.79 21.19
CA ARG A 301 -5.70 20.55 20.56
C ARG A 301 -5.36 20.62 19.09
N LEU A 302 -4.68 19.59 18.61
CA LEU A 302 -4.34 19.42 17.21
C LEU A 302 -4.89 18.07 16.74
N GLU A 303 -5.54 18.08 15.60
CA GLU A 303 -6.06 16.91 14.93
C GLU A 303 -5.43 16.80 13.54
N LEU A 304 -5.03 15.58 13.19
CA LEU A 304 -4.76 15.18 11.83
C LEU A 304 -5.99 14.45 11.31
N LEU A 305 -6.56 14.94 10.22
CA LEU A 305 -7.76 14.37 9.60
C LEU A 305 -7.44 13.89 8.18
N TYR A 306 -8.23 12.93 7.71
CA TYR A 306 -8.20 12.47 6.33
C TYR A 306 -9.61 12.36 5.77
N ALA A 307 -9.80 12.87 4.57
CA ALA A 307 -11.01 12.71 3.78
C ALA A 307 -10.66 12.08 2.43
N PHE A 308 -11.47 11.12 2.00
CA PHE A 308 -11.43 10.68 0.63
C PHE A 308 -11.90 11.81 -0.31
N GLU A 309 -11.43 11.81 -1.57
CA GLU A 309 -11.80 12.84 -2.57
C GLU A 309 -13.32 13.02 -2.77
N ASP A 310 -14.10 11.97 -2.53
CA ASP A 310 -15.56 11.94 -2.63
C ASP A 310 -16.31 12.22 -1.33
N ASP A 311 -15.58 12.38 -0.21
CA ASP A 311 -16.16 12.67 1.10
C ASP A 311 -16.19 14.17 1.39
N SER A 312 -17.28 14.61 2.03
CA SER A 312 -17.46 16.02 2.44
C SER A 312 -16.95 16.33 3.86
N SER A 313 -16.51 15.31 4.61
CA SER A 313 -16.00 15.45 5.97
C SER A 313 -14.85 14.50 6.22
N GLY A 314 -13.76 15.02 6.82
CA GLY A 314 -12.62 14.20 7.21
C GLY A 314 -12.87 13.39 8.48
N GLN A 315 -12.30 12.19 8.52
CA GLN A 315 -12.17 11.37 9.71
C GLN A 315 -10.92 11.80 10.49
N ILE A 316 -11.02 11.86 11.82
CA ILE A 316 -9.85 12.11 12.69
C ILE A 316 -8.99 10.85 12.70
N MET A 317 -7.74 11.01 12.27
CA MET A 317 -6.73 9.96 12.18
C MET A 317 -5.78 9.97 13.38
N SER A 318 -5.39 11.17 13.83
CA SER A 318 -4.61 11.35 15.04
C SER A 318 -5.05 12.62 15.77
N ILE A 319 -4.89 12.61 17.09
CA ILE A 319 -5.25 13.71 17.96
C ILE A 319 -4.24 13.84 19.10
N VAL A 320 -3.82 15.06 19.35
CA VAL A 320 -3.08 15.44 20.57
C VAL A 320 -3.83 16.56 21.27
N VAL A 321 -3.87 16.48 22.60
CA VAL A 321 -4.43 17.51 23.46
C VAL A 321 -3.45 17.76 24.59
N TRP A 322 -3.06 19.01 24.76
CA TRP A 322 -2.26 19.44 25.90
C TRP A 322 -3.03 20.47 26.70
N THR A 323 -2.98 20.31 28.02
CA THR A 323 -3.62 21.17 28.99
C THR A 323 -2.63 21.48 30.10
N PRO A 324 -2.93 22.37 31.06
CA PRO A 324 -2.05 22.59 32.20
C PRO A 324 -1.79 21.32 33.03
N ILE A 325 -2.65 20.30 32.93
CA ILE A 325 -2.48 18.99 33.61
C ILE A 325 -1.46 18.10 32.88
N SER A 326 -1.29 18.28 31.56
CA SER A 326 -0.30 17.54 30.77
C SER A 326 1.13 17.83 31.22
N GLY A 327 1.36 18.99 31.85
CA GLY A 327 2.68 19.40 32.35
C GLY A 327 3.60 19.98 31.29
N LEU A 328 3.09 20.21 30.06
CA LEU A 328 3.84 20.82 28.97
C LEU A 328 4.27 22.25 29.35
N SER A 329 5.55 22.54 29.18
CA SER A 329 6.15 23.84 29.47
C SER A 329 6.86 24.40 28.23
N ALA A 330 7.18 25.69 28.24
CA ALA A 330 7.87 26.34 27.13
C ALA A 330 9.19 25.63 26.78
N GLY A 331 9.33 25.28 25.50
CA GLY A 331 10.44 24.51 24.94
C GLY A 331 10.26 23.00 24.98
N GLY A 332 9.23 22.49 25.66
CA GLY A 332 8.85 21.09 25.60
C GLY A 332 7.88 20.81 24.46
N SER A 333 7.79 19.54 24.08
CA SER A 333 6.84 19.02 23.09
C SER A 333 5.94 17.95 23.71
N MET A 334 4.84 17.68 23.02
CA MET A 334 4.09 16.45 23.18
C MET A 334 4.64 15.43 22.17
N ASP A 335 5.12 14.30 22.66
CA ASP A 335 5.71 13.20 21.89
C ASP A 335 4.79 11.96 21.93
N TYR A 336 4.59 11.32 20.79
CA TYR A 336 3.67 10.19 20.65
C TYR A 336 4.37 8.87 20.92
N ASN A 337 3.96 8.18 21.98
CA ASN A 337 4.45 6.85 22.27
C ASN A 337 3.67 5.80 21.46
N ALA A 338 4.22 5.36 20.33
CA ALA A 338 3.59 4.35 19.48
C ALA A 338 3.36 2.98 20.15
N THR A 339 4.06 2.67 21.26
CA THR A 339 3.88 1.41 21.99
C THR A 339 2.67 1.45 22.91
N SER A 340 2.45 2.56 23.63
CA SER A 340 1.30 2.71 24.53
C SER A 340 0.09 3.36 23.87
N GLY A 341 0.28 4.09 22.77
CA GLY A 341 -0.74 4.91 22.12
C GLY A 341 -1.06 6.20 22.86
N ASP A 342 -0.20 6.61 23.79
CA ASP A 342 -0.37 7.81 24.63
C ASP A 342 0.63 8.90 24.26
N TRP A 343 0.33 10.14 24.66
CA TRP A 343 1.22 11.29 24.52
C TRP A 343 2.01 11.53 25.80
N ILE A 344 3.32 11.74 25.68
CA ILE A 344 4.24 12.06 26.77
C ILE A 344 4.86 13.44 26.54
N VAL A 345 5.33 14.10 27.61
CA VAL A 345 6.06 15.37 27.47
C VAL A 345 7.54 15.06 27.26
N ASN A 346 8.12 15.64 26.21
CA ASN A 346 9.55 15.65 25.97
C ASN A 346 10.11 17.05 26.21
N GLU A 347 11.03 17.17 27.17
CA GLU A 347 11.63 18.45 27.59
C GLU A 347 12.85 18.85 26.72
N MET A 348 13.32 17.95 25.86
CA MET A 348 14.48 18.16 24.98
C MET A 348 14.13 17.73 23.55
N PRO A 349 13.13 18.37 22.91
CA PRO A 349 12.64 17.93 21.62
C PRO A 349 13.64 18.20 20.50
N THR A 350 13.69 17.28 19.54
CA THR A 350 14.65 17.28 18.42
C THR A 350 13.90 17.26 17.09
N PRO A 351 13.59 18.42 16.50
CA PRO A 351 12.74 18.47 15.31
C PRO A 351 13.35 17.69 14.14
N GLY A 352 12.59 16.75 13.58
CA GLY A 352 13.01 15.88 12.48
C GLY A 352 13.82 14.66 12.91
N ASP A 353 13.98 14.42 14.22
CA ASP A 353 14.71 13.27 14.77
C ASP A 353 13.82 12.52 15.76
N ALA A 354 13.50 11.25 15.44
CA ALA A 354 12.68 10.35 16.25
C ALA A 354 13.35 9.87 17.55
#